data_AF-A0A4P6V1L9-F1
#
_entry.id   AF-A0A4P6V1L9-F1
#
_cell.length_a   1.000
_cell.length_b   1.000
_cell.length_c   1.000
_cell.angle_alpha   90.00
_cell.angle_beta   90.00
_cell.angle_gamma   90.00
#
_symmetry.space_group_name_H-M   'P 1'
#
loop_
_entity.id
_entity.type
_entity.pdbx_description
1 polymer ?
#
loop_
_entity_poly.entity_id
_entity_poly.type
_entity_poly.pdbx_seq_one_letter_code
_entity_poly.pdbx_strand_id
1 'polypeptide(L)'
;MGGGPKYTGEQGSIPQPILGGQSLLRGMPIHDWQSELQHCQDSIDATSAKIFENARNYYTLLTSVGYAGFFAVWAFSRSYLPENAQIATGLLIAISILTFITYEIFQIVYLQYAAAQHVKKLANRDIPTDFSRIHEYIDQTKMMTLAYQRNVRTASIGLISVWLIFFPVSLLSGFSAGIILIYNFSAHLLGWSYFPS
;
A
#
# COMPACT_ATOMS: atom_id res chain seq x y z
N MET A 1 -19.26 4.66 -38.62
CA MET A 1 -19.66 3.40 -37.95
C MET A 1 -18.57 3.03 -36.97
N GLY A 2 -18.80 3.23 -35.67
CA GLY A 2 -17.82 2.96 -34.62
C GLY A 2 -18.55 2.96 -33.28
N GLY A 3 -19.04 1.78 -32.89
CA GLY A 3 -19.80 1.59 -31.65
C GLY A 3 -18.87 1.66 -30.45
N GLY A 4 -18.98 2.73 -29.67
CA GLY A 4 -18.33 2.83 -28.37
C GLY A 4 -19.01 1.92 -27.33
N PRO A 5 -18.26 1.40 -26.34
CA PRO A 5 -18.81 0.57 -25.29
C PRO A 5 -19.77 1.39 -24.40
N LYS A 6 -21.01 0.91 -24.30
CA LYS A 6 -21.99 1.38 -23.33
C LYS A 6 -21.52 0.98 -21.93
N TYR A 7 -21.10 1.95 -21.13
CA TYR A 7 -20.97 1.77 -19.69
C TYR A 7 -22.37 1.79 -19.06
N THR A 8 -22.94 0.60 -18.88
CA THR A 8 -24.06 0.38 -17.97
C THR A 8 -23.56 0.60 -16.55
N GLY A 9 -24.01 1.68 -15.92
CA GLY A 9 -23.82 1.89 -14.49
C GLY A 9 -24.59 0.84 -13.72
N GLU A 10 -23.92 -0.26 -13.35
CA GLU A 10 -24.32 -1.05 -12.19
C GLU A 10 -24.18 -0.16 -10.97
N GLN A 11 -25.31 0.39 -10.51
CA GLN A 11 -25.46 0.81 -9.13
C GLN A 11 -25.08 -0.39 -8.27
N GLY A 12 -23.89 -0.35 -7.69
CA GLY A 12 -23.44 -1.29 -6.68
C GLY A 12 -24.46 -1.28 -5.55
N SER A 13 -25.39 -2.22 -5.62
CA SER A 13 -26.25 -2.59 -4.51
C SER A 13 -25.33 -2.92 -3.36
N ILE A 14 -25.30 -2.02 -2.37
CA ILE A 14 -24.70 -2.32 -1.06
C ILE A 14 -25.32 -3.65 -0.64
N PRO A 15 -24.53 -4.70 -0.40
CA PRO A 15 -25.06 -5.99 0.02
C PRO A 15 -25.94 -5.73 1.24
N GLN A 16 -27.25 -5.91 1.05
CA GLN A 16 -28.22 -5.87 2.13
C GLN A 16 -27.67 -6.79 3.22
N PRO A 17 -27.54 -6.34 4.48
CA PRO A 17 -27.16 -7.24 5.56
C PRO A 17 -28.14 -8.41 5.50
N ILE A 18 -27.60 -9.62 5.39
CA ILE A 18 -28.34 -10.88 5.23
C ILE A 18 -29.20 -11.09 6.48
N LEU A 19 -30.34 -10.41 6.54
CA LEU A 19 -31.33 -10.53 7.61
C LEU A 19 -32.18 -11.80 7.43
N GLY A 20 -32.04 -12.50 6.29
CA GLY A 20 -32.65 -13.81 6.03
C GLY A 20 -32.08 -14.97 6.85
N GLY A 21 -30.90 -14.81 7.48
CA GLY A 21 -30.26 -15.86 8.28
C GLY A 21 -30.89 -16.12 9.65
N GLN A 22 -31.67 -15.17 10.20
CA GLN A 22 -32.18 -15.31 11.58
C GLN A 22 -33.17 -16.47 11.77
N SER A 23 -33.81 -16.96 10.71
CA SER A 23 -34.79 -18.05 10.80
C SER A 23 -34.15 -19.45 10.78
N LEU A 24 -33.05 -19.63 10.04
CA LEU A 24 -32.28 -20.89 9.97
C LEU A 24 -31.51 -21.18 11.27
N LEU A 25 -31.18 -20.12 11.97
CA LEU A 25 -30.33 -20.12 13.14
C LEU A 25 -31.07 -20.47 14.45
N ARG A 26 -32.39 -20.26 14.50
CA ARG A 26 -33.21 -20.36 15.74
C ARG A 26 -33.32 -21.80 16.32
N GLY A 27 -32.89 -22.84 15.60
CA GLY A 27 -32.96 -24.24 16.05
C GLY A 27 -31.62 -24.98 16.15
N MET A 28 -30.50 -24.32 15.87
CA MET A 28 -29.19 -24.98 15.82
C MET A 28 -28.57 -25.12 17.23
N PRO A 29 -27.98 -26.27 17.59
CA PRO A 29 -27.21 -26.45 18.82
C PRO A 29 -26.10 -25.40 18.97
N ILE A 30 -25.88 -24.91 20.19
CA ILE A 30 -24.89 -23.84 20.52
C ILE A 30 -23.48 -24.13 19.97
N HIS A 31 -23.09 -25.41 19.87
CA HIS A 31 -21.80 -25.81 19.31
C HIS A 31 -21.67 -25.50 17.80
N ASP A 32 -22.73 -25.68 17.03
CA ASP A 32 -22.71 -25.51 15.57
C ASP A 32 -22.58 -24.02 15.20
N TRP A 33 -23.16 -23.14 16.01
CA TRP A 33 -23.02 -21.69 15.92
C TRP A 33 -21.58 -21.20 15.97
N GLN A 34 -20.75 -21.77 16.85
CA GLN A 34 -19.35 -21.37 16.98
C GLN A 34 -18.58 -21.74 15.71
N SER A 35 -18.88 -22.91 15.13
CA SER A 35 -18.23 -23.36 13.90
C SER A 35 -18.62 -22.52 12.68
N GLU A 36 -19.89 -22.12 12.54
CA GLU A 36 -20.34 -21.22 11.47
C GLU A 36 -19.77 -19.82 11.62
N LEU A 37 -19.74 -19.27 12.84
CA LEU A 37 -19.14 -17.96 13.11
C LEU A 37 -17.64 -17.96 12.78
N GLN A 38 -16.94 -19.03 13.16
CA GLN A 38 -15.52 -19.15 12.87
C GLN A 38 -15.25 -19.30 11.38
N HIS A 39 -16.04 -20.11 10.67
CA HIS A 39 -15.95 -20.23 9.21
C HIS A 39 -16.23 -18.89 8.51
N CYS A 40 -17.21 -18.13 9.00
CA CYS A 40 -17.53 -16.79 8.48
C CYS A 40 -16.35 -15.84 8.70
N GLN A 41 -15.75 -15.85 9.89
CA GLN A 41 -14.61 -15.01 10.23
C GLN A 41 -13.37 -15.36 9.40
N ASP A 42 -13.07 -16.65 9.25
CA ASP A 42 -11.96 -17.13 8.40
C ASP A 42 -12.17 -16.72 6.93
N SER A 43 -13.42 -16.74 6.45
CA SER A 43 -13.76 -16.30 5.09
C SER A 43 -13.57 -14.80 4.90
N ILE A 44 -13.94 -13.98 5.90
CA ILE A 44 -13.73 -12.53 5.90
C ILE A 44 -12.23 -12.20 5.94
N ASP A 45 -11.47 -12.89 6.79
CA ASP A 45 -10.02 -12.69 6.93
C ASP A 45 -9.29 -13.10 5.65
N ALA A 46 -9.64 -14.26 5.07
CA ALA A 46 -9.07 -14.72 3.80
C ALA A 46 -9.39 -13.77 2.64
N THR A 47 -10.62 -13.23 2.60
CA THR A 47 -11.01 -12.25 1.57
C THR A 47 -10.26 -10.94 1.75
N SER A 48 -10.16 -10.45 2.98
CA SER A 48 -9.44 -9.22 3.31
C SER A 48 -7.96 -9.34 2.95
N ALA A 49 -7.31 -10.44 3.33
CA ALA A 49 -5.92 -10.72 2.99
C ALA A 49 -5.67 -10.69 1.48
N LYS A 50 -6.55 -11.35 0.70
CA LYS A 50 -6.46 -11.35 -0.78
C LYS A 50 -6.63 -9.95 -1.38
N ILE A 51 -7.56 -9.14 -0.86
CA ILE A 51 -7.76 -7.76 -1.33
C ILE A 51 -6.51 -6.92 -1.05
N PHE A 52 -5.95 -7.02 0.15
CA PHE A 52 -4.73 -6.30 0.52
C PHE A 52 -3.52 -6.72 -0.30
N GLU A 53 -3.34 -8.03 -0.53
CA GLU A 53 -2.25 -8.55 -1.35
C GLU A 53 -2.36 -8.08 -2.80
N ASN A 54 -3.57 -8.16 -3.39
CA ASN A 54 -3.82 -7.64 -4.73
C ASN A 54 -3.56 -6.14 -4.80
N ALA A 55 -4.09 -5.35 -3.87
CA ALA A 55 -3.89 -3.90 -3.83
C ALA A 55 -2.40 -3.54 -3.74
N ARG A 56 -1.63 -4.26 -2.92
CA ARG A 56 -0.19 -4.10 -2.80
C ARG A 56 0.52 -4.39 -4.13
N ASN A 57 0.19 -5.50 -4.78
CA ASN A 57 0.77 -5.87 -6.06
C ASN A 57 0.46 -4.84 -7.15
N TYR A 58 -0.79 -4.38 -7.22
CA TYR A 58 -1.19 -3.30 -8.14
C TYR A 58 -0.43 -2.01 -7.89
N TYR A 59 -0.26 -1.60 -6.63
CA TYR A 59 0.50 -0.39 -6.28
C TYR A 59 1.97 -0.51 -6.70
N THR A 60 2.63 -1.63 -6.41
CA THR A 60 4.03 -1.86 -6.81
C THR A 60 4.19 -1.83 -8.33
N LEU A 61 3.25 -2.44 -9.06
CA LEU A 61 3.28 -2.49 -10.53
C LEU A 61 3.02 -1.11 -11.13
N LEU A 62 2.04 -0.38 -10.61
CA LEU A 62 1.74 0.99 -11.04
C LEU A 62 2.95 1.92 -10.79
N THR A 63 3.59 1.79 -9.63
CA THR A 63 4.76 2.58 -9.25
C THR A 63 5.96 2.28 -10.15
N SER A 64 6.23 0.99 -10.41
CA SER A 64 7.35 0.59 -11.28
C SER A 64 7.16 1.04 -12.72
N VAL A 65 5.95 0.88 -13.26
CA VAL A 65 5.59 1.34 -14.61
C VAL A 65 5.65 2.87 -14.69
N GLY A 66 5.15 3.57 -13.66
CA GLY A 66 5.20 5.03 -13.58
C GLY A 66 6.63 5.57 -13.63
N TYR A 67 7.53 5.01 -12.80
CA TYR A 67 8.95 5.40 -12.81
C TYR A 67 9.63 5.04 -14.13
N ALA A 68 9.40 3.85 -14.68
CA ALA A 68 9.99 3.45 -15.95
C ALA A 68 9.55 4.36 -17.10
N GLY A 69 8.26 4.70 -17.16
CA GLY A 69 7.72 5.63 -18.15
C GLY A 69 8.31 7.03 -18.01
N PHE A 70 8.40 7.53 -16.78
CA PHE A 70 9.01 8.83 -16.51
C PHE A 70 10.49 8.90 -16.93
N PHE A 71 11.27 7.85 -16.60
CA PHE A 71 12.66 7.76 -17.04
C PHE A 71 12.81 7.64 -18.56
N ALA A 72 11.90 6.92 -19.23
CA ALA A 72 11.90 6.83 -20.68
C ALA A 72 11.68 8.22 -21.31
N VAL A 73 10.68 8.96 -20.84
CA VAL A 73 10.41 10.33 -21.31
C VAL A 73 11.62 11.23 -21.10
N TRP A 74 12.24 11.20 -19.91
CA TRP A 74 13.45 11.98 -19.64
C TRP A 74 14.64 11.60 -20.54
N ALA A 75 14.85 10.30 -20.78
CA ALA A 75 15.92 9.81 -21.64
C ALA A 75 15.77 10.27 -23.09
N PHE A 76 14.53 10.36 -23.59
CA PHE A 76 14.24 10.90 -24.93
C PHE A 76 14.29 12.42 -24.99
N SER A 77 13.84 13.11 -23.94
CA SER A 77 13.78 14.57 -23.95
C SER A 77 15.14 15.23 -23.76
N ARG A 78 16.08 14.58 -23.05
CA ARG A 78 17.35 15.20 -22.64
C ARG A 78 18.19 15.73 -23.79
N SER A 79 18.12 15.11 -24.98
CA SER A 79 18.88 15.55 -26.16
C SER A 79 18.38 16.87 -26.75
N TYR A 80 17.17 17.29 -26.40
CA TYR A 80 16.54 18.52 -26.86
C TYR A 80 16.59 19.64 -25.83
N LEU A 81 17.15 19.37 -24.65
CA LEU A 81 17.25 20.33 -23.55
C LEU A 81 18.60 21.04 -23.59
N PRO A 82 18.64 22.35 -23.28
CA PRO A 82 19.91 23.02 -23.00
C PRO A 82 20.57 22.41 -21.76
N GLU A 83 21.91 22.46 -21.72
CA GLU A 83 22.72 21.79 -20.69
C GLU A 83 22.30 22.16 -19.26
N ASN A 84 22.01 23.45 -19.01
CA ASN A 84 21.55 23.95 -17.72
C ASN A 84 20.22 23.31 -17.27
N ALA A 85 19.25 23.21 -18.19
CA ALA A 85 17.95 22.60 -17.91
C ALA A 85 18.07 21.08 -17.73
N GLN A 86 18.99 20.43 -18.46
CA GLN A 86 19.25 19.01 -18.32
C GLN A 86 19.81 18.68 -16.92
N ILE A 87 20.80 19.45 -16.44
CA ILE A 87 21.39 19.28 -15.11
C ILE A 87 20.36 19.53 -14.02
N ALA A 88 19.62 20.65 -14.10
CA ALA A 88 18.59 20.99 -13.11
C ALA A 88 17.50 19.92 -13.04
N THR A 89 16.95 19.52 -14.18
CA THR A 89 15.89 18.49 -14.25
C THR A 89 16.41 17.15 -13.73
N GLY A 90 17.61 16.74 -14.13
CA GLY A 90 18.24 15.50 -13.65
C GLY A 90 18.42 15.51 -12.12
N LEU A 91 18.85 16.64 -11.54
CA LEU A 91 18.99 16.79 -10.10
C LEU A 91 17.65 16.67 -9.37
N LEU A 92 16.60 17.34 -9.85
CA LEU A 92 15.27 17.27 -9.23
C LEU A 92 14.71 15.84 -9.28
N ILE A 93 14.89 15.14 -10.40
CA ILE A 93 14.49 13.74 -10.56
C ILE A 93 15.25 12.86 -9.57
N ALA A 94 16.57 13.03 -9.49
CA ALA A 94 17.42 12.27 -8.57
C ALA A 94 17.00 12.48 -7.11
N ILE A 95 16.75 13.73 -6.70
CA ILE A 95 16.27 14.05 -5.35
C ILE A 95 14.90 13.40 -5.09
N SER A 96 13.95 13.54 -6.01
CA SER A 96 12.60 12.98 -5.86
C SER A 96 12.64 11.45 -5.62
N ILE A 97 13.47 10.75 -6.41
CA ILE A 97 13.64 9.30 -6.33
C ILE A 97 14.41 8.89 -5.08
N LEU A 98 15.50 9.58 -4.75
CA LEU A 98 16.27 9.29 -3.53
C LEU A 98 15.41 9.46 -2.28
N THR A 99 14.62 10.54 -2.22
CA THR A 99 13.68 10.78 -1.11
C THR A 99 12.64 9.67 -1.01
N PHE A 100 12.05 9.26 -2.14
CA PHE A 100 11.06 8.17 -2.17
C PHE A 100 11.64 6.82 -1.75
N ILE A 101 12.79 6.43 -2.32
CA ILE A 101 13.47 5.17 -1.99
C ILE A 101 13.89 5.15 -0.52
N THR A 102 14.42 6.27 -0.01
CA THR A 102 14.81 6.37 1.41
C THR A 102 13.60 6.14 2.32
N TYR A 103 12.45 6.69 1.96
CA TYR A 103 11.21 6.48 2.71
C TYR A 103 10.73 5.02 2.65
N GLU A 104 10.72 4.39 1.47
CA GLU A 104 10.34 2.97 1.31
C GLU A 104 11.25 2.03 2.13
N ILE A 105 12.57 2.27 2.08
CA ILE A 105 13.54 1.50 2.88
C ILE A 105 13.28 1.72 4.37
N PHE A 106 13.10 2.96 4.82
CA PHE A 106 12.81 3.28 6.21
C PHE A 106 11.54 2.57 6.69
N GLN A 107 10.48 2.57 5.87
CA GLN A 107 9.22 1.89 6.18
C GLN A 107 9.41 0.39 6.37
N ILE A 108 10.10 -0.27 5.43
CA ILE A 108 10.35 -1.71 5.50
C ILE A 108 11.18 -2.05 6.73
N VAL A 109 12.27 -1.32 6.97
CA VAL A 109 13.15 -1.55 8.13
C VAL A 109 12.38 -1.36 9.44
N TYR A 110 11.58 -0.30 9.56
CA TYR A 110 10.78 -0.05 10.75
C TYR A 110 9.74 -1.14 11.01
N LEU A 111 9.03 -1.60 9.97
CA LEU A 111 8.04 -2.67 10.10
C LEU A 111 8.69 -4.01 10.44
N GLN A 112 9.82 -4.34 9.81
CA GLN A 112 10.59 -5.56 10.10
C GLN A 112 11.15 -5.54 11.52
N TYR A 113 11.65 -4.39 11.98
CA TYR A 113 12.11 -4.24 13.36
C TYR A 113 10.97 -4.45 14.35
N ALA A 114 9.80 -3.87 14.11
CA ALA A 114 8.62 -4.09 14.93
C ALA A 114 8.24 -5.58 14.95
N ALA A 115 8.15 -6.25 13.80
CA ALA A 115 7.83 -7.68 13.72
C ALA A 115 8.86 -8.55 14.46
N ALA A 116 10.16 -8.27 14.31
CA ALA A 116 11.22 -9.02 14.98
C ALA A 116 11.15 -8.90 16.51
N GLN A 117 10.80 -7.74 17.05
CA GLN A 117 10.57 -7.56 18.50
C GLN A 117 9.42 -8.43 19.01
N HIS A 118 8.40 -8.66 18.18
CA HIS A 118 7.28 -9.53 18.54
C HIS A 118 7.66 -11.02 18.49
N VAL A 119 8.42 -11.46 17.48
CA VAL A 119 8.93 -12.84 17.42
C VAL A 119 9.84 -13.16 18.60
N LYS A 120 10.73 -12.24 19.00
CA LYS A 120 11.60 -12.43 20.18
C LYS A 120 10.80 -12.61 21.48
N LYS A 121 9.70 -11.88 21.66
CA LYS A 121 8.82 -12.03 22.84
C LYS A 121 8.11 -13.39 22.87
N LEU A 122 7.82 -13.96 21.70
CA LEU A 122 7.21 -15.28 21.57
C LEU A 122 8.23 -16.41 21.76
N ALA A 123 9.43 -16.27 21.22
CA ALA A 123 10.49 -17.29 21.28
C ALA A 123 11.02 -17.53 22.71
N ASN A 124 10.98 -16.52 23.58
CA ASN A 124 11.39 -16.65 24.98
C ASN A 124 10.31 -17.23 25.91
N ARG A 125 9.17 -17.68 25.39
CA ARG A 125 8.16 -18.39 26.20
C ARG A 125 8.35 -19.90 26.05
N ASP A 126 8.56 -20.58 27.17
CA ASP A 126 8.49 -22.03 27.24
C ASP A 126 7.12 -22.52 26.78
N ILE A 127 7.10 -23.54 25.92
CA ILE A 127 5.86 -24.20 25.50
C ILE A 127 5.59 -25.30 26.53
N PRO A 128 4.47 -25.26 27.27
CA PRO A 128 4.15 -26.29 28.24
C PRO A 128 3.88 -27.60 27.49
N THR A 129 4.56 -28.64 27.92
CA THR A 129 4.41 -30.01 27.40
C THR A 129 3.11 -30.69 27.85
N ASP A 130 2.34 -30.05 28.73
CA ASP A 130 1.14 -30.62 29.35
C ASP A 130 -0.13 -30.31 28.53
N PHE A 131 -0.79 -31.37 28.07
CA PHE A 131 -1.96 -31.30 27.20
C PHE A 131 -3.16 -30.60 27.86
N SER A 132 -3.24 -30.66 29.20
CA SER A 132 -4.31 -30.03 29.98
C SER A 132 -4.26 -28.49 29.96
N ARG A 133 -3.10 -27.89 29.67
CA ARG A 133 -2.89 -26.44 29.60
C ARG A 133 -2.91 -25.88 28.17
N ILE A 134 -3.10 -26.74 27.17
CA ILE A 134 -3.07 -26.33 25.76
C ILE A 134 -4.19 -25.33 25.44
N HIS A 135 -5.40 -25.52 25.98
CA HIS A 135 -6.50 -24.58 25.74
C HIS A 135 -6.21 -23.18 26.31
N GLU A 136 -5.60 -23.10 27.50
CA GLU A 136 -5.18 -21.82 28.08
C GLU A 136 -4.06 -21.16 27.25
N TYR A 137 -3.17 -21.96 26.66
CA TYR A 137 -2.15 -21.48 25.72
C TYR A 137 -2.74 -20.94 24.41
N ILE A 138 -3.76 -21.60 23.87
CA ILE A 138 -4.45 -21.17 22.65
C ILE A 138 -5.17 -19.83 22.89
N ASP A 139 -5.83 -19.67 24.03
CA ASP A 139 -6.49 -18.40 24.35
C ASP A 139 -5.49 -17.27 24.63
N GLN A 140 -4.37 -17.56 25.32
CA GLN A 140 -3.30 -16.58 25.49
C GLN A 140 -2.67 -16.15 24.16
N THR A 141 -2.43 -17.09 23.24
CA THR A 141 -1.84 -16.77 21.94
C THR A 141 -2.78 -15.93 21.09
N LYS A 142 -4.10 -16.21 21.10
CA LYS A 142 -5.12 -15.36 20.46
C LYS A 142 -5.12 -13.93 21.03
N MET A 143 -5.07 -13.78 22.36
CA MET A 143 -5.04 -12.45 22.98
C MET A 143 -3.75 -11.69 22.61
N MET A 144 -2.64 -12.40 22.44
CA MET A 144 -1.36 -11.82 22.05
C MET A 144 -1.32 -11.40 20.57
N THR A 145 -1.94 -12.16 19.65
CA THR A 145 -2.04 -11.79 18.24
C THR A 145 -2.92 -10.55 18.06
N LEU A 146 -4.00 -10.43 18.82
CA LEU A 146 -4.85 -9.23 18.84
C LEU A 146 -4.08 -8.02 19.38
N ALA A 147 -3.31 -8.19 20.46
CA ALA A 147 -2.45 -7.13 20.99
C ALA A 147 -1.36 -6.71 19.99
N TYR A 148 -0.79 -7.67 19.23
CA TYR A 148 0.16 -7.39 18.16
C TYR A 148 -0.48 -6.57 17.04
N GLN A 149 -1.66 -6.95 16.55
CA GLN A 149 -2.36 -6.17 15.52
C GLN A 149 -2.58 -4.72 15.95
N ARG A 150 -2.93 -4.49 17.23
CA ARG A 150 -3.10 -3.15 17.77
C ARG A 150 -1.79 -2.36 17.80
N ASN A 151 -0.68 -3.00 18.15
CA ASN A 151 0.64 -2.37 18.11
C ASN A 151 1.10 -2.05 16.69
N VAL A 152 0.91 -2.97 15.74
CA VAL A 152 1.22 -2.74 14.33
C VAL A 152 0.40 -1.56 13.81
N ARG A 153 -0.90 -1.49 14.14
CA ARG A 153 -1.75 -0.35 13.77
C ARG A 153 -1.22 0.96 14.34
N THR A 154 -0.79 0.98 15.59
CA THR A 154 -0.20 2.18 16.21
C THR A 154 1.13 2.57 15.57
N ALA A 155 1.97 1.57 15.25
CA ALA A 155 3.23 1.77 14.54
C ALA A 155 2.98 2.35 13.13
N SER A 156 1.94 1.87 12.44
CA SER A 156 1.50 2.42 11.15
C SER A 156 1.04 3.88 11.28
N ILE A 157 0.37 4.25 12.38
CA ILE A 157 -0.04 5.65 12.61
C ILE A 157 1.18 6.57 12.75
N GLY A 158 2.24 6.15 13.44
CA GLY A 158 3.48 6.92 13.49
C GLY A 158 4.11 7.11 12.10
N LEU A 159 4.01 6.08 11.26
CA LEU A 159 4.53 6.09 9.90
C LEU A 159 3.73 7.02 8.96
N ILE A 160 2.42 7.18 9.20
CA ILE A 160 1.57 8.15 8.48
C ILE A 160 2.07 9.57 8.71
N SER A 161 2.50 9.92 9.92
CA SER A 161 3.02 11.26 10.21
C SER A 161 4.31 11.57 9.43
N VAL A 162 5.22 10.59 9.32
CA VAL A 162 6.46 10.72 8.53
C VAL A 162 6.12 10.80 7.04
N TRP A 163 5.21 9.95 6.57
CA TRP A 163 4.73 9.95 5.19
C TRP A 163 4.20 11.32 4.77
N LEU A 164 3.46 11.99 5.66
CA LEU A 164 2.86 13.30 5.40
C LEU A 164 3.88 14.40 5.10
N ILE A 165 5.15 14.22 5.50
CA ILE A 165 6.26 15.15 5.20
C ILE A 165 7.00 14.72 3.93
N PHE A 166 7.35 13.43 3.82
CA PHE A 166 8.15 12.92 2.70
C PHE A 166 7.38 12.92 1.38
N PHE A 167 6.09 12.61 1.43
CA PHE A 167 5.22 12.53 0.26
C PHE A 167 5.13 13.88 -0.49
N PRO A 168 4.75 15.02 0.13
CA PRO A 168 4.67 16.27 -0.59
C PRO A 168 6.03 16.73 -1.13
N VAL A 169 7.13 16.48 -0.43
CA VAL A 169 8.48 16.83 -0.92
C VAL A 169 8.84 16.04 -2.17
N SER A 170 8.64 14.72 -2.16
CA SER A 170 8.90 13.86 -3.33
C SER A 170 7.95 14.18 -4.49
N LEU A 171 6.66 14.41 -4.19
CA LEU A 171 5.64 14.75 -5.17
C LEU A 171 5.92 16.11 -5.83
N LEU A 172 6.17 17.16 -5.04
CA LEU A 172 6.43 18.51 -5.55
C LEU A 172 7.71 18.55 -6.37
N SER A 173 8.78 17.88 -5.93
CA SER A 173 10.04 17.83 -6.68
C SER A 173 9.88 17.07 -8.01
N GLY A 174 9.21 15.91 -8.00
CA GLY A 174 8.95 15.13 -9.21
C GLY A 174 8.02 15.85 -10.19
N PHE A 175 6.94 16.47 -9.69
CA PHE A 175 5.98 17.21 -10.51
C PHE A 175 6.62 18.48 -11.11
N SER A 176 7.44 19.19 -10.34
CA SER A 176 8.20 20.34 -10.83
C SER A 176 9.17 19.94 -11.95
N ALA A 177 9.88 18.82 -11.80
CA ALA A 177 10.74 18.29 -12.85
C ALA A 177 9.95 17.96 -14.13
N GLY A 178 8.81 17.30 -13.99
CA GLY A 178 7.92 16.98 -15.11
C GLY A 178 7.42 18.23 -15.85
N ILE A 179 7.00 19.26 -15.12
CA ILE A 179 6.55 20.54 -15.72
C ILE A 179 7.68 21.21 -16.50
N ILE A 180 8.89 21.30 -15.93
CA ILE A 180 10.06 21.90 -16.60
C ILE A 180 10.35 21.16 -17.91
N LEU A 181 10.26 19.84 -17.87
CA LEU A 181 10.57 18.96 -18.99
C LEU A 181 9.52 19.11 -20.12
N ILE A 182 8.22 19.12 -19.77
CA ILE A 182 7.12 19.36 -20.72
C ILE A 182 7.20 20.77 -21.31
N TYR A 183 7.48 21.78 -20.48
CA TYR A 183 7.60 23.17 -20.92
C TYR A 183 8.73 23.32 -21.93
N ASN A 184 9.95 22.86 -21.62
CA ASN A 184 11.08 23.00 -22.53
C ASN A 184 10.91 22.18 -23.81
N PHE A 185 10.30 20.99 -23.74
CA PHE A 185 9.97 20.21 -24.93
C PHE A 185 8.98 20.96 -25.84
N SER A 186 7.95 21.57 -25.25
CA SER A 186 6.97 22.38 -25.99
C SER A 186 7.60 23.65 -26.56
N ALA A 187 8.50 24.30 -25.80
CA ALA A 187 9.24 25.47 -26.24
C ALA A 187 10.15 25.13 -27.43
N HIS A 188 10.84 23.98 -27.40
CA HIS A 188 11.63 23.49 -28.52
C HIS A 188 10.78 23.29 -29.78
N LEU A 189 9.57 22.73 -29.63
CA LEU A 189 8.66 22.45 -30.74
C LEU A 189 8.04 23.72 -31.35
N LEU A 190 7.82 24.76 -30.53
CA LEU A 190 7.22 26.03 -30.93
C LEU A 190 8.23 27.14 -31.25
N GLY A 191 9.53 26.90 -31.00
CA GLY A 191 10.58 27.91 -31.14
C GLY A 191 10.55 29.01 -30.07
N TRP A 192 10.03 28.71 -28.87
CA TRP A 192 10.01 29.65 -27.73
C TRP A 192 11.32 29.64 -26.94
N SER A 193 11.49 30.65 -26.08
CA SER A 193 12.64 30.74 -25.16
C SER A 193 12.62 29.62 -24.11
N TYR A 194 13.79 29.00 -23.89
CA TYR A 194 14.00 27.96 -22.88
C TYR A 194 13.99 28.53 -21.46
N PHE A 195 13.64 27.70 -20.48
CA PHE A 195 13.67 28.05 -19.06
C PHE A 195 14.28 26.90 -18.24
N PRO A 196 15.19 27.16 -17.29
CA PRO A 196 15.88 28.43 -17.03
C PRO A 196 16.93 28.73 -18.13
N SER A 197 16.94 29.97 -18.61
CA SER A 197 17.87 30.50 -19.62
C SER A 197 19.27 30.70 -19.06
#